data_AF-A0A6B0TBG4-F1
#
_entry.id   AF-A0A6B0TBG4-F1
#
_cell.length_a   1.000
_cell.length_b   1.000
_cell.length_c   1.000
_cell.angle_alpha   90.00
_cell.angle_beta   90.00
_cell.angle_gamma   90.00
#
_symmetry.space_group_name_H-M   'P 1'
#
loop_
_entity.id
_entity.type
_entity.pdbx_description
1 polymer ?
#
loop_
_entity_poly.entity_id
_entity_poly.type
_entity_poly.pdbx_seq_one_letter_code
_entity_poly.pdbx_strand_id
1 'polypeptide(L)'
;MTTTDMETQKGDTLIASLVHAIGLFSGLFGLVFVYLLSDDKFVERNARNALNWHIPLSALTVGIVLIGLAVSELAGVVLAVSAGVVTVSVALLASVRAYYGEAWPYPFVPQLL
;
A
#
# COMPACT_ATOMS: atom_id res chain seq x y z
N MET A 1 19.58 31.22 -2.32
CA MET A 1 18.40 30.35 -2.30
C MET A 1 17.44 30.93 -3.31
N THR A 2 17.44 30.38 -4.53
CA THR A 2 16.74 30.98 -5.67
C THR A 2 15.41 30.27 -5.82
N THR A 3 14.36 30.95 -6.30
CA THR A 3 13.00 30.41 -6.46
C THR A 3 12.93 29.12 -7.29
N THR A 4 13.97 28.81 -8.07
CA THR A 4 14.18 27.55 -8.79
C THR A 4 14.31 26.32 -7.87
N ASP A 5 14.87 26.48 -6.65
CA ASP A 5 15.03 25.36 -5.68
C ASP A 5 13.68 24.93 -5.06
N MET A 6 12.67 25.81 -5.11
CA MET A 6 11.31 25.54 -4.59
C MET A 6 10.45 24.76 -5.59
N GLU A 7 10.77 24.78 -6.89
CA GLU A 7 10.07 23.96 -7.91
C GLU A 7 10.56 22.50 -7.92
N THR A 8 11.79 22.24 -7.47
CA THR A 8 12.49 20.95 -7.61
C THR A 8 12.10 19.86 -6.60
N GLN A 9 11.02 19.99 -5.82
CA GLN A 9 10.62 18.93 -4.88
C GLN A 9 9.13 18.57 -4.88
N LYS A 10 8.45 18.71 -6.01
CA LYS A 10 7.17 18.02 -6.22
C LYS A 10 7.46 16.65 -6.84
N GLY A 11 7.64 15.62 -6.00
CA GLY A 11 7.93 14.26 -6.46
C GLY A 11 6.84 13.72 -7.38
N ASP A 12 7.17 12.70 -8.16
CA ASP A 12 6.31 12.21 -9.25
C ASP A 12 4.99 11.63 -8.72
N THR A 13 3.92 12.40 -8.83
CA THR A 13 2.59 12.03 -8.31
C THR A 13 1.93 10.93 -9.14
N LEU A 14 2.27 10.81 -10.43
CA LEU A 14 1.76 9.74 -11.28
C LEU A 14 2.39 8.42 -10.85
N ILE A 15 3.72 8.35 -10.75
CA ILE A 15 4.41 7.14 -10.27
C ILE A 15 3.95 6.81 -8.85
N ALA A 16 3.85 7.80 -7.96
CA ALA A 16 3.40 7.59 -6.59
C ALA A 16 1.98 7.00 -6.52
N SER A 17 1.05 7.46 -7.35
CA SER A 17 -0.30 6.87 -7.44
C SER A 17 -0.27 5.42 -7.93
N LEU A 18 0.58 5.12 -8.93
CA LEU A 18 0.73 3.76 -9.48
C LEU A 18 1.29 2.76 -8.46
N VAL A 19 2.02 3.21 -7.45
CA VAL A 19 2.51 2.35 -6.35
C VAL A 19 1.38 1.55 -5.71
N HIS A 20 0.21 2.15 -5.53
CA HIS A 20 -0.93 1.48 -4.91
C HIS A 20 -1.55 0.43 -5.84
N ALA A 21 -1.57 0.67 -7.14
CA ALA A 21 -1.95 -0.33 -8.13
C ALA A 21 -0.94 -1.50 -8.17
N ILE A 22 0.36 -1.20 -8.10
CA ILE A 22 1.41 -2.21 -7.99
C ILE A 22 1.19 -3.09 -6.75
N GLY A 23 0.85 -2.49 -5.60
CA GLY A 23 0.51 -3.25 -4.39
C GLY A 23 -0.69 -4.18 -4.56
N LEU A 24 -1.73 -3.76 -5.29
CA LEU A 24 -2.91 -4.60 -5.53
C LEU A 24 -2.62 -5.81 -6.41
N PHE A 25 -1.84 -5.64 -7.49
CA PHE A 25 -1.62 -6.72 -8.47
C PHE A 25 -0.37 -7.56 -8.19
N SER A 26 0.68 -6.95 -7.61
CA SER A 26 1.97 -7.60 -7.36
C SER A 26 2.22 -7.88 -5.87
N GLY A 27 1.36 -7.39 -4.98
CA GLY A 27 1.48 -7.60 -3.54
C GLY A 27 2.78 -7.00 -2.97
N LEU A 28 3.30 -7.65 -1.93
CA LEU A 28 4.52 -7.23 -1.23
C LEU A 28 5.74 -7.13 -2.14
N PHE A 29 5.89 -8.04 -3.10
CA PHE A 29 7.08 -8.07 -3.96
C PHE A 29 7.20 -6.82 -4.83
N GLY A 30 6.10 -6.39 -5.45
CA GLY A 30 6.09 -5.16 -6.23
C GLY A 30 6.36 -3.92 -5.38
N LEU A 31 5.79 -3.86 -4.16
CA LEU A 31 5.99 -2.74 -3.25
C LEU A 31 7.42 -2.67 -2.69
N VAL A 32 8.01 -3.81 -2.32
CA VAL A 32 9.41 -3.88 -1.87
C VAL A 32 10.34 -3.41 -2.99
N PHE A 33 10.08 -3.83 -4.23
CA PHE A 33 10.86 -3.40 -5.39
C PHE A 33 10.83 -1.87 -5.54
N VAL A 34 9.64 -1.26 -5.51
CA VAL A 34 9.50 0.21 -5.60
C VAL A 34 10.15 0.91 -4.40
N TYR A 35 9.94 0.42 -3.18
CA TYR A 35 10.48 1.02 -1.95
C TYR A 35 12.02 1.04 -1.94
N LEU A 36 12.67 -0.02 -2.41
CA LEU A 36 14.13 -0.13 -2.37
C LEU A 36 14.84 0.57 -3.54
N LEU A 37 14.18 0.68 -4.70
CA LEU A 37 14.83 1.14 -5.94
C LEU A 37 14.40 2.54 -6.38
N SER A 38 13.42 3.15 -5.72
CA SER A 38 12.96 4.49 -6.08
C SER A 38 13.94 5.57 -5.62
N ASP A 39 14.47 6.34 -6.56
CA ASP A 39 15.25 7.56 -6.26
C ASP A 39 14.36 8.74 -5.83
N ASP A 40 13.06 8.71 -6.17
CA ASP A 40 12.09 9.73 -5.77
C ASP A 40 11.59 9.47 -4.33
N LYS A 41 11.83 10.42 -3.42
CA LYS A 41 11.44 10.33 -2.01
C LYS A 41 9.93 10.36 -1.76
N PHE A 42 9.14 10.98 -2.65
CA PHE A 42 7.68 10.94 -2.58
C PHE A 42 7.15 9.56 -2.98
N VAL A 43 7.66 8.97 -4.06
CA VAL A 43 7.34 7.60 -4.46
C VAL A 43 7.76 6.59 -3.39
N GLU A 44 8.96 6.71 -2.84
CA GLU A 44 9.48 5.88 -1.74
C GLU A 44 8.56 5.94 -0.50
N ARG A 45 8.07 7.14 -0.12
CA ARG A 45 7.11 7.32 0.99
C ARG A 45 5.76 6.64 0.72
N ASN A 46 5.23 6.72 -0.50
CA ASN A 46 3.99 6.02 -0.85
C ASN A 46 4.19 4.50 -0.84
N ALA A 47 5.34 4.00 -1.30
CA ALA A 47 5.68 2.58 -1.23
C ALA A 47 5.82 2.08 0.22
N ARG A 48 6.47 2.85 1.09
CA ARG A 48 6.53 2.59 2.53
C ARG A 48 5.15 2.52 3.18
N ASN A 49 4.27 3.49 2.89
CA ASN A 49 2.91 3.50 3.42
C ASN A 49 2.11 2.29 2.94
N ALA A 50 2.25 1.91 1.68
CA ALA A 50 1.63 0.71 1.14
C ALA A 50 2.22 -0.58 1.77
N LEU A 51 3.53 -0.66 2.01
CA LEU A 51 4.14 -1.79 2.72
C LEU A 51 3.62 -1.91 4.15
N ASN A 52 3.51 -0.79 4.87
CA ASN A 52 2.94 -0.75 6.22
C ASN A 52 1.49 -1.25 6.26
N TRP A 53 0.74 -1.16 5.15
CA TRP A 53 -0.56 -1.82 4.99
C TRP A 53 -0.45 -3.31 4.67
N HIS A 54 0.32 -3.67 3.63
CA HIS A 54 0.35 -5.03 3.10
C HIS A 54 1.03 -6.03 4.03
N ILE A 55 2.02 -5.64 4.83
CA ILE A 55 2.74 -6.54 5.75
C ILE A 55 1.78 -7.14 6.81
N PRO A 56 1.11 -6.34 7.67
CA PRO A 56 0.21 -6.88 8.68
C PRO A 56 -1.00 -7.57 8.07
N LEU A 57 -1.53 -7.03 6.96
CA LEU A 57 -2.65 -7.65 6.26
C LEU A 57 -2.30 -9.02 5.71
N SER A 58 -1.12 -9.20 5.11
CA SER A 58 -0.69 -10.50 4.59
C SER A 58 -0.60 -11.54 5.72
N ALA A 59 -0.08 -11.15 6.88
CA ALA A 59 -0.06 -12.01 8.06
C ALA A 59 -1.47 -12.38 8.54
N LEU A 60 -2.39 -11.40 8.57
CA LEU A 60 -3.79 -11.63 8.91
C LEU A 60 -4.47 -12.60 7.92
N THR A 61 -4.25 -12.41 6.61
CA THR A 61 -4.83 -13.27 5.57
C THR A 61 -4.33 -14.71 5.69
N VAL A 62 -3.05 -14.93 5.98
CA VAL A 62 -2.52 -16.28 6.28
C VAL A 62 -3.24 -16.90 7.47
N GLY A 63 -3.44 -16.14 8.56
CA GLY A 63 -4.22 -16.59 9.72
C GLY A 63 -5.67 -16.96 9.37
N ILE A 64 -6.35 -16.11 8.60
CA ILE A 64 -7.72 -16.35 8.13
C ILE A 64 -7.80 -17.65 7.32
N VAL A 65 -6.85 -17.88 6.41
CA VAL A 65 -6.80 -19.11 5.61
C VAL A 65 -6.61 -20.33 6.49
N LEU A 66 -5.65 -20.31 7.42
CA LEU A 66 -5.40 -21.44 8.32
C LEU A 66 -6.63 -21.76 9.20
N ILE A 67 -7.28 -20.74 9.77
CA ILE A 67 -8.50 -20.92 10.56
C ILE A 67 -9.67 -21.40 9.68
N GLY A 68 -9.79 -20.85 8.48
CA GLY A 68 -10.79 -21.27 7.50
C GLY A 68 -10.69 -22.75 7.17
N LEU A 69 -9.48 -23.23 6.91
CA LEU A 69 -9.23 -24.65 6.65
C LEU A 69 -9.46 -25.52 7.89
N ALA A 70 -9.17 -25.03 9.09
CA ALA A 70 -9.30 -25.80 10.33
C ALA A 70 -10.73 -25.86 10.90
N VAL A 71 -11.52 -24.81 10.73
CA VAL A 71 -12.81 -24.62 11.41
C VAL A 71 -13.97 -24.55 10.43
N SER A 72 -13.90 -23.66 9.44
CA SER A 72 -14.99 -23.43 8.48
C SER A 72 -14.48 -22.73 7.22
N GLU A 73 -14.51 -23.45 6.10
CA GLU A 73 -14.04 -22.93 4.82
C GLU A 73 -14.85 -21.71 4.38
N LEU A 74 -16.18 -21.74 4.54
CA LEU A 74 -17.05 -20.62 4.22
C LEU A 74 -16.69 -19.36 5.03
N ALA A 75 -16.46 -19.50 6.34
CA ALA A 75 -16.07 -18.37 7.17
C ALA A 75 -14.71 -17.80 6.75
N GLY A 76 -13.74 -18.67 6.45
CA GLY A 76 -12.43 -18.28 5.94
C GLY A 76 -12.52 -17.49 4.64
N VAL A 77 -13.30 -17.98 3.66
CA VAL A 77 -13.50 -17.31 2.37
C VAL A 77 -14.18 -15.95 2.55
N VAL A 78 -15.24 -15.86 3.36
CA VAL A 78 -15.94 -14.59 3.62
C VAL A 78 -15.01 -13.55 4.22
N LEU A 79 -14.18 -13.94 5.20
CA LEU A 79 -13.20 -13.05 5.82
C LEU A 79 -12.10 -12.63 4.84
N ALA A 80 -11.59 -13.55 4.02
CA ALA A 80 -10.56 -13.26 3.03
C ALA A 80 -11.07 -12.29 1.94
N VAL A 81 -12.29 -12.51 1.43
CA VAL A 81 -12.93 -11.60 0.47
C VAL A 81 -13.16 -10.22 1.09
N SER A 82 -13.63 -10.16 2.33
CA SER A 82 -13.84 -8.89 3.05
C SER A 82 -12.53 -8.11 3.21
N ALA A 83 -11.44 -8.79 3.59
CA ALA A 83 -10.11 -8.20 3.66
C ALA A 83 -9.62 -7.67 2.30
N GLY A 84 -9.88 -8.41 1.22
CA GLY A 84 -9.59 -7.99 -0.15
C GLY A 84 -10.36 -6.72 -0.55
N VAL A 85 -11.66 -6.65 -0.25
CA VAL A 85 -12.48 -5.47 -0.52
C VAL A 85 -11.96 -4.24 0.21
N VAL A 86 -11.68 -4.36 1.52
CA VAL A 86 -11.10 -3.26 2.30
C VAL A 86 -9.78 -2.81 1.69
N THR A 87 -8.92 -3.74 1.28
CA THR A 87 -7.63 -3.44 0.65
C THR A 87 -7.78 -2.67 -0.64
N VAL A 88 -8.68 -3.10 -1.53
CA VAL A 88 -8.96 -2.39 -2.78
C VAL A 88 -9.49 -0.99 -2.49
N SER A 89 -10.45 -0.84 -1.59
CA SER A 89 -11.02 0.46 -1.23
C SER A 89 -9.97 1.44 -0.70
N VAL A 90 -9.13 0.99 0.23
CA VAL A 90 -8.11 1.85 0.84
C VAL A 90 -6.97 2.15 -0.14
N ALA A 91 -6.57 1.19 -0.98
CA ALA A 91 -5.57 1.42 -2.02
C ALA A 91 -6.01 2.42 -3.09
N LEU A 92 -7.28 2.38 -3.49
CA LEU A 92 -7.84 3.39 -4.40
C LEU A 92 -7.83 4.79 -3.75
N LEU A 93 -8.21 4.89 -2.47
CA LEU A 93 -8.15 6.16 -1.74
C LEU A 93 -6.71 6.69 -1.64
N ALA A 94 -5.75 5.82 -1.31
CA ALA A 94 -4.34 6.18 -1.23
C ALA A 94 -3.79 6.60 -2.61
N SER A 95 -4.20 5.92 -3.69
CA SER A 95 -3.86 6.30 -5.07
C SER A 95 -4.34 7.70 -5.42
N VAL A 96 -5.59 8.03 -5.08
CA VAL A 96 -6.15 9.38 -5.30
C VAL A 96 -5.39 10.42 -4.49
N ARG A 97 -5.09 10.12 -3.21
CA ARG A 97 -4.32 11.01 -2.33
C ARG A 97 -2.91 11.26 -2.86
N ALA A 98 -2.22 10.23 -3.31
CA ALA A 98 -0.89 10.32 -3.91
C ALA A 98 -0.89 11.16 -5.19
N TYR A 99 -1.92 11.03 -6.03
CA TYR A 99 -2.11 11.86 -7.23
C TYR A 99 -2.23 13.36 -6.89
N TYR A 100 -2.88 13.70 -5.78
CA TYR A 100 -2.96 15.06 -5.25
C TYR A 100 -1.72 15.51 -4.47
N GLY A 101 -0.67 14.69 -4.39
CA GLY A 101 0.59 15.02 -3.74
C GLY A 101 0.63 14.70 -2.24
N GLU A 102 -0.32 13.92 -1.73
CA GLU A 102 -0.35 13.49 -0.33
C GLU A 102 0.19 12.06 -0.19
N ALA A 103 1.30 11.90 0.54
CA ALA A 103 1.82 10.59 0.93
C ALA A 103 1.01 10.06 2.14
N TRP A 104 -0.22 9.64 1.87
CA TRP A 104 -1.19 9.32 2.91
C TRP A 104 -0.86 7.98 3.61
N PRO A 105 -0.70 7.96 4.94
CA PRO A 105 -0.54 6.71 5.69
C PRO A 105 -1.87 5.98 5.75
N TYR A 106 -1.84 4.67 5.53
CA TYR A 106 -3.04 3.84 5.63
C TYR A 106 -3.53 3.81 7.09
N PRO A 107 -4.85 3.89 7.33
CA PRO A 107 -5.41 3.95 8.66
C PRO A 107 -5.37 2.57 9.32
N PHE A 108 -5.32 2.55 10.65
CA PHE A 108 -5.46 1.34 11.48
C PHE A 108 -4.35 0.28 11.31
N VAL A 109 -3.18 0.65 10.76
CA VAL A 109 -2.01 -0.23 10.65
C VAL A 109 -0.78 0.38 11.33
N PRO A 110 0.10 -0.45 11.91
CA PRO A 110 1.35 0.03 12.50
C PRO A 110 2.31 0.58 11.43
N GLN A 111 3.14 1.54 11.82
CA GLN A 111 4.23 2.06 10.98
C GLN A 111 5.48 1.22 11.26
N LEU A 112 5.75 0.24 10.39
CA LEU A 112 6.83 -0.73 10.57
C LEU A 112 8.15 -0.28 9.92
N LEU A 113 8.02 0.49 8.83
CA LEU A 113 9.11 1.02 7.99
C LEU A 113 9.12 2.54 7.95
#